data_AF-A0A0F7SW55-F1
#
_entry.id   AF-A0A0F7SW55-F1
#
_cell.length_a   1.000
_cell.length_b   1.000
_cell.length_c   1.000
_cell.angle_alpha   90.00
_cell.angle_beta   90.00
_cell.angle_gamma   90.00
#
_symmetry.space_group_name_H-M   'P 1'
#
loop_
_entity.id
_entity.type
_entity.pdbx_description
1 polymer ?
#
loop_
_entity_poly.entity_id
_entity_poly.type
_entity_poly.pdbx_seq_one_letter_code
_entity_poly.pdbx_strand_id
1 'polypeptide(L)'
;MSAYYPHEGRQPGGNRTPFSLTFANSNEKPPFISVMDAHINSLEDDYLWMFKERVKLEEQYADSLAKLTMRTKALDSGTDQLGFDNAKYALPTVRSAWRQIRENSEQEVEARRAFANSLKEEVIKPLMTMKATQSRISSRIAEDVKNSKDKYNDKYSELQKLHKAYFKKSADYHEFSKDLVSSGHSPSTIPSPPPRQQALSHYHTPSILTGDRGSITPQALAQEAKKGFSQLISGLRGAAGGTGGSTSIGAGM
;
A
#
# COMPACT_ATOMS: atom_id res chain seq x y z
N MET A 1 -25.97 1.30 -69.01
CA MET A 1 -24.75 0.79 -68.36
C MET A 1 -24.87 1.10 -66.87
N SER A 2 -25.33 0.15 -66.08
CA SER A 2 -25.51 0.29 -64.62
C SER A 2 -24.50 -0.61 -63.94
N ALA A 3 -23.55 -0.02 -63.21
CA ALA A 3 -22.46 -0.74 -62.56
C ALA A 3 -22.95 -1.36 -61.26
N TYR A 4 -22.94 -2.68 -61.22
CA TYR A 4 -23.17 -3.50 -60.04
C TYR A 4 -21.93 -3.41 -59.13
N TYR A 5 -22.06 -2.83 -57.94
CA TYR A 5 -21.05 -2.97 -56.88
C TYR A 5 -21.39 -4.19 -56.02
N PRO A 6 -20.45 -5.12 -55.79
CA PRO A 6 -20.67 -6.25 -54.92
C PRO A 6 -20.67 -5.79 -53.46
N HIS A 7 -21.76 -6.11 -52.76
CA HIS A 7 -21.89 -5.91 -51.33
C HIS A 7 -20.99 -6.91 -50.62
N GLU A 8 -19.83 -6.47 -50.11
CA GLU A 8 -19.04 -7.29 -49.20
C GLU A 8 -19.82 -7.53 -47.90
N GLY A 9 -20.12 -8.79 -47.64
CA GLY A 9 -20.77 -9.27 -46.44
C GLY A 9 -19.90 -9.03 -45.22
N ARG A 10 -20.31 -8.07 -44.39
CA ARG A 10 -19.78 -7.87 -43.04
C ARG A 10 -20.15 -9.09 -42.19
N GLN A 11 -19.20 -10.00 -41.96
CA GLN A 11 -19.42 -11.12 -41.05
C GLN A 11 -19.68 -10.61 -39.61
N PRO A 12 -20.83 -10.94 -38.99
CA PRO A 12 -21.07 -10.66 -37.59
C PRO A 12 -20.65 -11.89 -36.79
N GLY A 13 -19.41 -11.93 -36.29
CA GLY A 13 -18.97 -13.14 -35.59
C GLY A 13 -17.61 -13.07 -34.90
N GLY A 14 -17.05 -11.89 -34.71
CA GLY A 14 -15.89 -11.75 -33.83
C GLY A 14 -16.33 -12.03 -32.40
N ASN A 15 -16.19 -13.28 -31.94
CA ASN A 15 -16.20 -13.69 -30.54
C ASN A 15 -15.07 -12.96 -29.80
N ARG A 16 -15.24 -11.65 -29.60
CA ARG A 16 -14.51 -10.93 -28.58
C ARG A 16 -15.11 -11.40 -27.28
N THR A 17 -14.60 -12.51 -26.75
CA THR A 17 -14.73 -12.77 -25.32
C THR A 17 -14.22 -11.49 -24.64
N PRO A 18 -15.06 -10.73 -23.93
CA PRO A 18 -14.60 -9.55 -23.23
C PRO A 18 -13.41 -9.98 -22.37
N PHE A 19 -12.33 -9.20 -22.41
CA PHE A 19 -11.09 -9.43 -21.66
C PHE A 19 -11.34 -9.77 -20.16
N SER A 20 -12.50 -9.34 -19.65
CA SER A 20 -13.04 -9.65 -18.33
C SER A 20 -13.38 -11.12 -18.06
N LEU A 21 -13.79 -11.92 -19.06
CA LEU A 21 -14.24 -13.30 -18.85
C LEU A 21 -13.09 -14.31 -18.77
N THR A 22 -11.96 -14.02 -19.42
CA THR A 22 -10.76 -14.87 -19.37
C THR A 22 -10.14 -14.87 -17.97
N PHE A 23 -10.12 -13.72 -17.29
CA PHE A 23 -9.56 -13.62 -15.94
C PHE A 23 -10.42 -14.32 -14.88
N ALA A 24 -11.75 -14.34 -15.06
CA ALA A 24 -12.66 -14.98 -14.12
C ALA A 24 -12.40 -16.50 -13.98
N ASN A 25 -11.90 -17.14 -15.04
CA ASN A 25 -11.64 -18.59 -15.06
C ASN A 25 -10.20 -18.99 -14.74
N SER A 26 -9.23 -18.07 -14.76
CA SER A 26 -7.84 -18.38 -14.43
C SER A 26 -7.61 -18.35 -12.91
N ASN A 27 -6.83 -19.29 -12.37
CA ASN A 27 -6.36 -19.25 -10.97
C ASN A 27 -5.20 -18.26 -10.75
N GLU A 28 -4.92 -17.44 -11.76
CA GLU A 28 -3.81 -16.51 -11.79
C GLU A 28 -4.13 -15.24 -10.98
N LYS A 29 -3.08 -14.68 -10.40
CA LYS A 29 -3.14 -13.39 -9.70
C LYS A 29 -3.50 -12.29 -10.71
N PRO A 30 -4.39 -11.33 -10.37
CA PRO A 30 -4.72 -10.25 -11.29
C PRO A 30 -3.47 -9.46 -11.69
N PRO A 31 -3.30 -9.11 -12.99
CA PRO A 31 -2.12 -8.41 -13.48
C PRO A 31 -1.78 -7.15 -12.68
N PHE A 32 -2.80 -6.39 -12.25
CA PHE A 32 -2.59 -5.16 -11.48
C PHE A 32 -2.03 -5.43 -10.07
N ILE A 33 -2.36 -6.56 -9.42
CA ILE A 33 -1.79 -6.90 -8.12
C ILE A 33 -0.33 -7.33 -8.29
N SER A 34 0.00 -8.02 -9.39
CA SER A 34 1.40 -8.33 -9.72
C SER A 34 2.24 -7.06 -9.94
N VAL A 35 1.67 -6.03 -10.57
CA VAL A 35 2.33 -4.72 -10.71
C VAL A 35 2.51 -4.03 -9.35
N MET A 36 1.51 -4.07 -8.46
CA MET A 36 1.64 -3.52 -7.11
C MET A 36 2.75 -4.20 -6.32
N ASP A 37 2.82 -5.54 -6.36
CA ASP A 37 3.88 -6.30 -5.72
C ASP A 37 5.26 -5.93 -6.27
N ALA A 38 5.38 -5.78 -7.60
CA ALA A 38 6.64 -5.36 -8.21
C ALA A 38 7.10 -3.97 -7.72
N HIS A 39 6.17 -3.03 -7.57
CA HIS A 39 6.48 -1.71 -7.01
C HIS A 39 6.87 -1.78 -5.52
N ILE A 40 6.21 -2.61 -4.73
CA ILE A 40 6.53 -2.82 -3.31
C ILE A 40 7.94 -3.43 -3.18
N ASN A 41 8.29 -4.37 -4.05
CA ASN A 41 9.61 -4.99 -4.07
C ASN A 41 10.70 -3.99 -4.51
N SER A 42 10.47 -3.21 -5.57
CA SER A 42 11.40 -2.14 -5.98
C SER A 42 11.64 -1.12 -4.86
N LEU A 43 10.60 -0.78 -4.06
CA LEU A 43 10.75 0.10 -2.90
C LEU A 43 11.73 -0.47 -1.84
N GLU A 44 11.74 -1.79 -1.67
CA GLU A 44 12.66 -2.49 -0.76
C GLU A 44 14.06 -2.65 -1.35
N ASP A 45 14.14 -3.20 -2.56
CA ASP A 45 15.38 -3.66 -3.17
C ASP A 45 16.21 -2.49 -3.72
N ASP A 46 15.57 -1.44 -4.24
CA ASP A 46 16.27 -0.31 -4.84
C ASP A 46 16.41 0.82 -3.82
N TYR A 47 15.29 1.37 -3.34
CA TYR A 47 15.28 2.61 -2.57
C TYR A 47 15.75 2.40 -1.13
N LEU A 48 15.10 1.50 -0.39
CA LEU A 48 15.45 1.26 1.01
C LEU A 48 16.89 0.74 1.15
N TRP A 49 17.29 -0.17 0.27
CA TRP A 49 18.67 -0.65 0.23
C TRP A 49 19.68 0.48 -0.02
N MET A 50 19.47 1.30 -1.06
CA MET A 50 20.37 2.41 -1.40
C MET A 50 20.54 3.39 -0.23
N PHE A 51 19.44 3.79 0.43
CA PHE A 51 19.52 4.73 1.55
C PHE A 51 20.16 4.12 2.79
N LYS A 52 19.91 2.83 3.07
CA LYS A 52 20.60 2.12 4.16
C LYS A 52 22.10 2.04 3.92
N GLU A 53 22.51 1.71 2.70
CA GLU A 53 23.94 1.66 2.37
C GLU A 53 24.57 3.05 2.41
N ARG A 54 23.85 4.09 1.97
CA ARG A 54 24.33 5.48 2.09
C ARG A 54 24.53 5.88 3.56
N VAL A 55 23.58 5.57 4.43
CA VAL A 55 23.72 5.84 5.87
C VAL A 55 24.96 5.15 6.44
N LYS A 56 25.16 3.87 6.13
CA LYS A 56 26.32 3.10 6.58
C LYS A 56 27.64 3.72 6.11
N LEU A 57 27.71 4.18 4.86
CA LEU A 57 28.90 4.87 4.33
C LEU A 57 29.17 6.19 5.05
N GLU A 58 28.15 7.00 5.30
CA GLU A 58 28.30 8.28 6.00
C GLU A 58 28.73 8.08 7.46
N GLU A 59 28.22 7.06 8.14
CA GLU A 59 28.64 6.70 9.50
C GLU A 59 30.11 6.25 9.53
N GLN A 60 30.51 5.36 8.61
CA GLN A 60 31.90 4.91 8.50
C GLN A 60 32.86 6.06 8.19
N TYR A 61 32.44 6.99 7.31
CA TYR A 61 33.21 8.19 6.99
C TYR A 61 33.35 9.10 8.22
N ALA A 62 32.23 9.40 8.90
CA ALA A 62 32.23 10.24 10.09
C ALA A 62 33.12 9.65 11.20
N ASP A 63 33.09 8.34 11.40
CA ASP A 63 33.94 7.67 12.40
C ASP A 63 35.43 7.68 12.03
N SER A 64 35.74 7.52 10.75
CA SER A 64 37.11 7.60 10.24
C SER A 64 37.67 9.02 10.38
N LEU A 65 36.86 10.02 10.05
CA LEU A 65 37.20 11.43 10.20
C LEU A 65 37.33 11.82 11.69
N ALA A 66 36.43 11.34 12.55
CA ALA A 66 36.51 11.56 13.99
C ALA A 66 37.81 11.01 14.58
N LYS A 67 38.23 9.79 14.17
CA LYS A 67 39.50 9.19 14.58
C LYS A 67 40.69 10.03 14.12
N LEU A 68 40.67 10.53 12.88
CA LEU A 68 41.72 11.41 12.36
C LEU A 68 41.80 12.70 13.17
N THR A 69 40.68 13.40 13.35
CA THR A 69 40.57 14.64 14.11
C THR A 69 41.08 14.47 15.55
N MET A 70 40.74 13.35 16.20
CA MET A 70 41.20 13.04 17.55
C MET A 70 42.72 12.83 17.62
N ARG A 71 43.30 12.12 16.64
CA ARG A 71 44.76 11.95 16.53
C ARG A 71 45.47 13.27 16.26
N THR A 72 44.94 14.08 15.34
CA THR A 72 45.48 15.40 15.01
C THR A 72 45.48 16.32 16.24
N LYS A 73 44.42 16.29 17.05
CA LYS A 73 44.37 17.00 18.33
C LYS A 73 45.42 16.52 19.33
N ALA A 74 45.58 15.21 19.47
CA ALA A 74 46.58 14.64 20.38
C ALA A 74 48.00 15.10 20.02
N LEU A 75 48.35 15.08 18.73
CA LEU A 75 49.66 15.54 18.24
C LEU A 75 49.89 17.03 18.49
N ASP A 76 48.86 17.86 18.29
CA ASP A 76 48.99 19.31 18.45
C ASP A 76 48.96 19.76 19.92
N SER A 77 48.38 18.95 20.83
CA SER A 77 48.28 19.27 22.25
C SER A 77 49.63 19.56 22.92
N GLY A 78 50.71 18.90 22.49
CA GLY A 78 52.07 19.17 22.96
C GLY A 78 52.61 20.51 22.45
N THR A 79 52.23 20.93 21.25
CA THR A 79 52.67 22.22 20.69
C THR A 79 51.91 23.38 21.32
N ASP A 80 50.61 23.20 21.57
CA ASP A 80 49.76 24.17 22.27
C ASP A 80 50.24 24.37 23.74
N GLN A 81 50.70 23.32 24.42
CA GLN A 81 51.21 23.39 25.81
C GLN A 81 52.58 24.06 25.94
N LEU A 82 53.45 23.97 24.93
CA LEU A 82 54.80 24.54 24.96
C LEU A 82 54.83 26.08 24.89
N GLY A 83 53.67 26.75 24.81
CA GLY A 83 53.58 28.20 24.92
C GLY A 83 54.33 28.94 23.81
N PHE A 84 54.54 28.31 22.64
CA PHE A 84 55.08 28.96 21.44
C PHE A 84 54.19 30.10 20.94
N ASP A 85 52.99 30.26 21.51
CA ASP A 85 52.08 31.40 21.35
C ASP A 85 52.51 32.65 22.16
N ASN A 86 53.59 32.58 22.95
CA ASN A 86 54.21 33.78 23.53
C ASN A 86 54.78 34.64 22.40
N ALA A 87 54.23 35.85 22.27
CA ALA A 87 54.35 36.87 21.22
C ALA A 87 55.74 37.19 20.61
N LYS A 88 56.83 36.53 21.02
CA LYS A 88 58.20 36.72 20.51
C LYS A 88 58.52 35.99 19.21
N TYR A 89 57.78 34.93 18.86
CA TYR A 89 58.03 34.17 17.62
C TYR A 89 56.76 34.15 16.77
N ALA A 90 56.69 35.07 15.83
CA ALA A 90 55.55 35.27 14.94
C ALA A 90 55.28 34.04 14.05
N LEU A 91 54.47 33.10 14.52
CA LEU A 91 53.67 32.18 13.68
C LEU A 91 52.15 32.21 13.97
N PRO A 92 51.54 33.29 14.51
CA PRO A 92 50.14 33.27 14.94
C PRO A 92 49.15 33.02 13.79
N THR A 93 49.48 33.41 12.55
CA THR A 93 48.60 33.23 11.39
C THR A 93 48.52 31.78 10.92
N VAL A 94 49.67 31.10 10.77
CA VAL A 94 49.70 29.68 10.34
C VAL A 94 49.11 28.78 11.41
N ARG A 95 49.41 29.04 12.70
CA ARG A 95 48.83 28.27 13.81
C ARG A 95 47.34 28.52 13.97
N SER A 96 46.88 29.76 13.81
CA SER A 96 45.45 30.06 13.78
C SER A 96 44.73 29.37 12.61
N ALA A 97 45.29 29.41 11.40
CA ALA A 97 44.73 28.71 10.25
C ALA A 97 44.67 27.19 10.48
N TRP A 98 45.69 26.61 11.11
CA TRP A 98 45.69 25.18 11.47
C TRP A 98 44.60 24.83 12.50
N ARG A 99 44.39 25.67 13.52
CA ARG A 99 43.28 25.49 14.49
C ARG A 99 41.93 25.51 13.78
N GLN A 100 41.71 26.45 12.85
CA GLN A 100 40.48 26.50 12.05
C GLN A 100 40.26 25.24 11.22
N ILE A 101 41.32 24.69 10.60
CA ILE A 101 41.22 23.43 9.84
C ILE A 101 40.78 22.27 10.76
N ARG A 102 41.31 22.20 11.99
CA ARG A 102 40.90 21.19 12.98
C ARG A 102 39.44 21.36 13.38
N GLU A 103 39.02 22.57 13.72
CA GLU A 103 37.64 22.89 14.08
C GLU A 103 36.66 22.57 12.95
N ASN A 104 37.00 22.92 11.70
CA ASN A 104 36.20 22.59 10.52
C ASN A 104 36.07 21.06 10.35
N SER A 105 37.14 20.30 10.62
CA SER A 105 37.09 18.84 10.56
C SER A 105 36.16 18.25 11.62
N GLU A 106 36.06 18.86 12.80
CA GLU A 106 35.09 18.46 13.84
C GLU A 106 33.65 18.77 13.44
N GLN A 107 33.44 19.98 12.92
CA GLN A 107 32.12 20.38 12.42
C GLN A 107 31.66 19.48 11.28
N GLU A 108 32.58 19.04 10.40
CA GLU A 108 32.26 18.09 9.35
C GLU A 108 31.83 16.73 9.93
N VAL A 109 32.51 16.20 10.97
CA VAL A 109 32.08 14.96 11.65
C VAL A 109 30.63 15.07 12.13
N GLU A 110 30.29 16.18 12.79
CA GLU A 110 28.94 16.39 13.30
C GLU A 110 27.92 16.55 12.16
N ALA A 111 28.27 17.32 11.12
CA ALA A 111 27.42 17.49 9.94
C ALA A 111 27.12 16.15 9.25
N ARG A 112 28.11 15.26 9.13
CA ARG A 112 27.97 13.94 8.52
C ARG A 112 27.07 13.02 9.36
N ARG A 113 27.21 13.05 10.69
CA ARG A 113 26.33 12.33 11.62
C ARG A 113 24.90 12.84 11.56
N ALA A 114 24.72 14.17 11.56
CA ALA A 114 23.41 14.79 11.42
C ALA A 114 22.74 14.41 10.09
N PHE A 115 23.49 14.41 8.99
CA PHE A 115 22.99 13.98 7.68
C PHE A 115 22.57 12.50 7.68
N ALA A 116 23.40 11.60 8.22
CA ALA A 116 23.05 10.19 8.35
C ALA A 116 21.76 9.99 9.18
N ASN A 117 21.59 10.76 10.26
CA ASN A 117 20.39 10.73 11.08
C ASN A 117 19.15 11.28 10.32
N SER A 118 19.28 12.37 9.56
CA SER A 118 18.20 12.88 8.71
C SER A 118 17.77 11.82 7.69
N LEU A 119 18.71 11.11 7.03
CA LEU A 119 18.36 10.01 6.12
C LEU A 119 17.57 8.89 6.82
N LYS A 120 17.96 8.52 8.05
CA LYS A 120 17.22 7.51 8.83
C LYS A 120 15.80 7.97 9.16
N GLU A 121 15.66 9.19 9.66
CA GLU A 121 14.40 9.70 10.22
C GLU A 121 13.43 10.18 9.15
N GLU A 122 13.92 10.88 8.13
CA GLU A 122 13.11 11.61 7.16
C GLU A 122 12.94 10.86 5.84
N VAL A 123 13.78 9.85 5.57
CA VAL A 123 13.72 9.08 4.32
C VAL A 123 13.40 7.61 4.61
N ILE A 124 14.26 6.91 5.36
CA ILE A 124 14.11 5.46 5.58
C ILE A 124 12.82 5.14 6.34
N LYS A 125 12.54 5.82 7.45
CA LYS A 125 11.31 5.58 8.24
C LYS A 125 10.02 5.84 7.44
N PRO A 126 9.87 6.96 6.70
CA PRO A 126 8.72 7.15 5.82
C PRO A 126 8.60 6.11 4.71
N LEU A 127 9.71 5.72 4.06
CA LEU A 127 9.69 4.67 3.03
C LEU A 127 9.25 3.32 3.60
N MET A 128 9.72 2.93 4.79
CA MET A 128 9.25 1.71 5.47
C MET A 128 7.76 1.77 5.80
N THR A 129 7.27 2.92 6.26
CA THR A 129 5.85 3.13 6.57
C THR A 129 4.98 3.04 5.32
N MET A 130 5.45 3.64 4.21
CA MET A 130 4.79 3.56 2.91
C MET A 130 4.75 2.12 2.39
N LYS A 131 5.87 1.38 2.46
CA LYS A 131 5.95 -0.04 2.09
C LYS A 131 4.92 -0.88 2.83
N ALA A 132 4.85 -0.74 4.16
CA ALA A 132 3.91 -1.48 4.99
C ALA A 132 2.45 -1.15 4.64
N THR A 133 2.16 0.13 4.41
CA THR A 133 0.82 0.59 3.99
C THR A 133 0.43 0.01 2.64
N GLN A 134 1.32 0.08 1.64
CA GLN A 134 1.09 -0.48 0.31
C GLN A 134 0.91 -2.00 0.36
N SER A 135 1.71 -2.71 1.15
CA SER A 135 1.58 -4.16 1.35
C SER A 135 0.20 -4.52 1.93
N ARG A 136 -0.26 -3.78 2.95
CA ARG A 136 -1.59 -3.98 3.54
C ARG A 136 -2.72 -3.71 2.54
N ILE A 137 -2.60 -2.66 1.73
CA ILE A 137 -3.56 -2.33 0.68
C ILE A 137 -3.59 -3.43 -0.39
N SER A 138 -2.43 -3.89 -0.87
CA SER A 138 -2.33 -4.97 -1.85
C SER A 138 -3.01 -6.25 -1.34
N SER A 139 -2.73 -6.65 -0.10
CA SER A 139 -3.37 -7.83 0.52
C SER A 139 -4.89 -7.68 0.62
N ARG A 140 -5.39 -6.51 1.02
CA ARG A 140 -6.83 -6.26 1.10
C ARG A 140 -7.51 -6.33 -0.26
N ILE A 141 -6.90 -5.73 -1.28
CA ILE A 141 -7.46 -5.78 -2.65
C ILE A 141 -7.42 -7.22 -3.18
N ALA A 142 -6.37 -7.98 -2.92
CA ALA A 142 -6.29 -9.38 -3.30
C ALA A 142 -7.41 -10.21 -2.66
N GLU A 143 -7.71 -9.96 -1.38
CA GLU A 143 -8.82 -10.59 -0.67
C GLU A 143 -10.19 -10.18 -1.25
N ASP A 144 -10.41 -8.88 -1.49
CA ASP A 144 -11.66 -8.37 -2.08
C ASP A 144 -11.93 -8.94 -3.49
N VAL A 145 -10.87 -9.08 -4.31
CA VAL A 145 -10.96 -9.71 -5.63
C VAL A 145 -11.27 -11.20 -5.51
N LYS A 146 -10.60 -11.91 -4.60
CA LYS A 146 -10.88 -13.32 -4.33
C LYS A 146 -12.33 -13.52 -3.90
N ASN A 147 -12.81 -12.73 -2.94
CA ASN A 147 -14.19 -12.77 -2.45
C ASN A 147 -15.21 -12.50 -3.57
N SER A 148 -14.92 -11.56 -4.47
CA SER A 148 -15.78 -11.26 -5.62
C SER A 148 -15.79 -12.39 -6.65
N LYS A 149 -14.64 -13.02 -6.88
CA LYS A 149 -14.51 -14.21 -7.74
C LYS A 149 -15.28 -15.40 -7.18
N ASP A 150 -15.19 -15.66 -5.89
CA ASP A 150 -15.89 -16.76 -5.22
C ASP A 150 -17.41 -16.56 -5.34
N LYS A 151 -17.92 -15.35 -5.07
CA LYS A 151 -19.35 -15.01 -5.27
C LYS A 151 -19.80 -15.19 -6.72
N TYR A 152 -18.97 -14.80 -7.69
CA TYR A 152 -19.27 -14.99 -9.11
C TYR A 152 -19.35 -16.49 -9.44
N ASN A 153 -18.40 -17.28 -8.98
CA ASN A 153 -18.36 -18.72 -9.21
C ASN A 153 -19.56 -19.45 -8.59
N ASP A 154 -19.97 -19.06 -7.38
CA ASP A 154 -21.17 -19.60 -6.74
C ASP A 154 -22.41 -19.36 -7.61
N LYS A 155 -22.60 -18.12 -8.07
CA LYS A 155 -23.72 -17.74 -8.95
C LYS A 155 -23.65 -18.40 -10.32
N TYR A 156 -22.46 -18.52 -10.89
CA TYR A 156 -22.25 -19.22 -12.15
C TYR A 156 -22.58 -20.72 -12.02
N SER A 157 -22.19 -21.35 -10.90
CA SER A 157 -22.53 -22.75 -10.62
C SER A 157 -24.03 -22.98 -10.47
N GLU A 158 -24.74 -22.04 -9.81
CA GLU A 158 -26.19 -22.02 -9.68
C GLU A 158 -26.86 -21.91 -11.06
N LEU A 159 -26.38 -21.01 -11.91
CA LEU A 159 -26.85 -20.83 -13.28
C LEU A 159 -26.66 -22.10 -14.12
N GLN A 160 -25.51 -22.77 -14.00
CA GLN A 160 -25.23 -24.03 -14.70
C GLN A 160 -26.18 -25.16 -14.25
N LYS A 161 -26.48 -25.25 -12.96
CA LYS A 161 -27.47 -26.21 -12.44
C LYS A 161 -28.87 -25.91 -12.97
N LEU A 162 -29.28 -24.64 -12.98
CA LEU A 162 -30.59 -24.22 -13.48
C LEU A 162 -30.73 -24.47 -14.99
N HIS A 163 -29.67 -24.19 -15.76
CA HIS A 163 -29.61 -24.50 -17.19
C HIS A 163 -29.78 -26.00 -17.44
N LYS A 164 -29.02 -26.86 -16.74
CA LYS A 164 -29.16 -28.32 -16.83
C LYS A 164 -30.58 -28.79 -16.46
N ALA A 165 -31.16 -28.24 -15.39
CA ALA A 165 -32.51 -28.58 -14.96
C ALA A 165 -33.58 -28.16 -15.99
N TYR A 166 -33.44 -26.97 -16.59
CA TYR A 166 -34.33 -26.50 -17.65
C TYR A 166 -34.28 -27.41 -18.87
N PHE A 167 -33.08 -27.73 -19.36
CA PHE A 167 -32.90 -28.62 -20.50
C PHE A 167 -33.48 -30.01 -20.24
N LYS A 168 -33.25 -30.57 -19.04
CA LYS A 168 -33.85 -31.84 -18.63
C LYS A 168 -35.39 -31.78 -18.67
N LYS A 169 -35.99 -30.77 -18.04
CA LYS A 169 -37.46 -30.60 -18.01
C LYS A 169 -38.05 -30.40 -19.41
N SER A 170 -37.33 -29.73 -20.30
CA SER A 170 -37.73 -29.56 -21.70
C SER A 170 -37.70 -30.88 -22.48
N ALA A 171 -36.70 -31.73 -22.23
CA ALA A 171 -36.61 -33.06 -22.82
C ALA A 171 -37.73 -33.98 -22.32
N ASP A 172 -37.95 -34.03 -21.01
CA ASP A 172 -39.01 -34.82 -20.38
C ASP A 172 -40.41 -34.43 -20.93
N TYR A 173 -40.66 -33.13 -21.14
CA TYR A 173 -41.92 -32.64 -21.73
C TYR A 173 -42.09 -33.11 -23.18
N HIS A 174 -41.02 -33.11 -23.97
CA HIS A 174 -41.05 -33.59 -25.35
C HIS A 174 -41.29 -35.11 -25.43
N GLU A 175 -40.74 -35.89 -24.51
CA GLU A 175 -40.96 -37.33 -24.40
C GLU A 175 -42.41 -37.63 -24.01
N PHE A 176 -42.91 -36.99 -22.94
CA PHE A 176 -44.31 -37.10 -22.52
C PHE A 176 -45.29 -36.75 -23.64
N SER A 177 -45.01 -35.68 -24.41
CA SER A 177 -45.84 -35.28 -25.55
C SER A 177 -45.84 -36.33 -26.66
N LYS A 178 -44.74 -37.05 -26.89
CA LYS A 178 -44.68 -38.12 -27.90
C LYS A 178 -45.46 -39.35 -27.45
N ASP A 179 -45.36 -39.73 -26.18
CA ASP A 179 -46.08 -40.86 -25.61
C ASP A 179 -47.60 -40.67 -25.66
N LEU A 180 -48.07 -39.43 -25.41
CA LEU A 180 -49.47 -39.07 -25.52
C LEU A 180 -50.02 -39.27 -26.94
N VAL A 181 -49.24 -38.85 -27.95
CA VAL A 181 -49.60 -38.99 -29.36
C VAL A 181 -49.55 -40.44 -29.82
N SER A 182 -48.56 -41.22 -29.34
CA SER A 182 -48.42 -42.65 -29.69
C SER A 182 -49.47 -43.54 -29.04
N SER A 183 -50.06 -43.13 -27.92
CA SER A 183 -51.07 -43.91 -27.18
C SER A 183 -52.50 -43.75 -27.71
N GLY A 184 -52.68 -43.17 -28.91
CA GLY A 184 -53.98 -43.12 -29.59
C GLY A 184 -55.05 -42.23 -28.94
N HIS A 185 -54.69 -41.42 -27.95
CA HIS A 185 -55.61 -40.46 -27.33
C HIS A 185 -55.64 -39.18 -28.17
N SER A 186 -56.73 -38.96 -28.89
CA SER A 186 -56.97 -37.69 -29.61
C SER A 186 -56.86 -36.50 -28.64
N PRO A 187 -56.10 -35.44 -28.99
CA PRO A 187 -55.87 -34.31 -28.10
C PRO A 187 -57.07 -33.37 -28.13
N SER A 188 -58.17 -33.77 -27.50
CA SER A 188 -59.30 -32.88 -27.22
C SER A 188 -59.33 -32.65 -25.72
N THR A 189 -58.43 -31.78 -25.25
CA THR A 189 -58.49 -30.93 -24.04
C THR A 189 -57.05 -30.54 -23.71
N ILE A 190 -56.58 -29.42 -24.28
CA ILE A 190 -55.38 -28.75 -23.81
C ILE A 190 -55.73 -28.20 -22.42
N PRO A 191 -55.11 -28.67 -21.31
CA PRO A 191 -55.27 -28.00 -20.03
C PRO A 191 -54.61 -26.64 -20.16
N SER A 192 -55.41 -25.59 -20.02
CA SER A 192 -54.92 -24.22 -19.98
C SER A 192 -53.76 -24.14 -18.98
N PRO A 193 -52.63 -23.49 -19.31
CA PRO A 193 -51.52 -23.34 -18.39
C PRO A 193 -52.03 -22.70 -17.09
N PRO A 194 -51.60 -23.16 -15.91
CA PRO A 194 -52.03 -22.59 -14.65
C PRO A 194 -51.78 -21.08 -14.66
N PRO A 195 -52.68 -20.27 -14.09
CA PRO A 195 -52.53 -18.83 -14.08
C PRO A 195 -51.16 -18.54 -13.49
N ARG A 196 -50.36 -17.84 -14.29
CA ARG A 196 -49.08 -17.24 -13.91
C ARG A 196 -49.38 -16.48 -12.63
N GLN A 197 -49.09 -17.07 -11.46
CA GLN A 197 -49.06 -16.31 -10.23
C GLN A 197 -48.07 -15.21 -10.55
N GLN A 198 -48.60 -14.00 -10.62
CA GLN A 198 -47.82 -12.80 -10.74
C GLN A 198 -46.93 -12.84 -9.50
N ALA A 199 -45.72 -13.39 -9.67
CA ALA A 199 -44.63 -13.15 -8.76
C ALA A 199 -44.54 -11.64 -8.74
N LEU A 200 -45.07 -11.09 -7.65
CA LEU A 200 -45.18 -9.69 -7.36
C LEU A 200 -43.84 -9.08 -7.77
N SER A 201 -43.88 -8.22 -8.79
CA SER A 201 -42.75 -7.48 -9.28
C SER A 201 -42.31 -6.52 -8.19
N HIS A 202 -41.59 -7.03 -7.19
CA HIS A 202 -40.61 -6.26 -6.46
C HIS A 202 -39.36 -6.20 -7.32
N TYR A 203 -39.43 -5.38 -8.36
CA TYR A 203 -38.26 -4.62 -8.74
C TYR A 203 -37.94 -3.73 -7.54
N HIS A 204 -37.13 -4.23 -6.62
CA HIS A 204 -36.23 -3.35 -5.93
C HIS A 204 -35.26 -2.84 -6.99
N THR A 205 -35.64 -1.73 -7.63
CA THR A 205 -34.64 -0.69 -7.89
C THR A 205 -33.84 -0.55 -6.60
N PRO A 206 -32.51 -0.69 -6.60
CA PRO A 206 -31.73 -0.13 -5.52
C PRO A 206 -31.95 1.38 -5.64
N SER A 207 -32.96 1.89 -4.95
CA SER A 207 -32.89 3.24 -4.42
C SER A 207 -31.61 3.25 -3.62
N ILE A 208 -30.62 3.94 -4.17
CA ILE A 208 -29.59 4.62 -3.43
C ILE A 208 -30.34 5.33 -2.31
N LEU A 209 -30.44 4.66 -1.15
CA LEU A 209 -30.70 5.33 0.09
C LEU A 209 -29.52 6.28 0.21
N THR A 210 -29.80 7.54 -0.08
CA THR A 210 -29.42 8.68 0.74
C THR A 210 -29.73 8.32 2.18
N GLY A 211 -28.90 7.43 2.75
CA GLY A 211 -28.69 7.32 4.16
C GLY A 211 -28.13 8.67 4.54
N ASP A 212 -28.94 9.37 5.32
CA ASP A 212 -28.57 10.39 6.27
C ASP A 212 -27.31 9.95 7.02
N ARG A 213 -26.18 10.21 6.38
CA ARG A 213 -24.84 10.09 6.91
C ARG A 213 -24.37 11.50 6.85
N GLY A 214 -24.38 12.15 8.01
CA GLY A 214 -23.93 13.52 8.20
C GLY A 214 -22.77 13.82 7.26
N SER A 215 -22.93 14.88 6.49
CA SER A 215 -21.90 15.42 5.60
C SER A 215 -20.63 15.68 6.40
N ILE A 216 -19.75 14.68 6.47
CA ILE A 216 -18.35 14.86 6.83
C ILE A 216 -17.70 15.31 5.52
N THR A 217 -17.65 16.61 5.31
CA THR A 217 -16.86 17.21 4.24
C THR A 217 -15.41 16.70 4.33
N PRO A 218 -14.66 16.62 3.21
CA PRO A 218 -13.22 16.29 3.23
C PRO A 218 -12.41 17.19 4.19
N GLN A 219 -12.98 18.34 4.58
CA GLN A 219 -12.43 19.28 5.55
C GLN A 219 -12.65 18.87 7.01
N ALA A 220 -13.70 18.11 7.34
CA ALA A 220 -13.99 17.63 8.70
C ALA A 220 -13.16 16.38 9.06
N LEU A 221 -12.94 15.45 8.12
CA LEU A 221 -12.06 14.29 8.34
C LEU A 221 -10.58 14.71 8.48
N ALA A 222 -10.18 15.80 7.82
CA ALA A 222 -8.86 16.43 7.97
C ALA A 222 -8.68 17.14 9.34
N GLN A 223 -9.77 17.51 10.04
CA GLN A 223 -9.70 18.06 11.40
C GLN A 223 -9.72 16.98 12.47
N GLU A 224 -10.36 15.84 12.23
CA GLU A 224 -10.40 14.72 13.18
C GLU A 224 -9.08 13.93 13.19
N ALA A 225 -8.43 13.76 12.04
CA ALA A 225 -7.07 13.21 11.96
C ALA A 225 -6.02 14.11 12.66
N LYS A 226 -6.24 15.44 12.71
CA LYS A 226 -5.38 16.38 13.45
C LYS A 226 -5.59 16.29 14.97
N LYS A 227 -6.81 15.99 15.44
CA LYS A 227 -7.10 15.80 16.88
C LYS A 227 -6.51 14.49 17.41
N GLY A 228 -6.62 13.40 16.65
CA GLY A 228 -6.00 12.11 17.02
C GLY A 228 -4.47 12.16 17.03
N PHE A 229 -3.85 12.87 16.08
CA PHE A 229 -2.39 13.03 16.04
C PHE A 229 -1.86 13.98 17.14
N SER A 230 -2.61 15.03 17.50
CA SER A 230 -2.25 15.94 18.61
C SER A 230 -2.33 15.26 19.98
N GLN A 231 -3.31 14.36 20.20
CA GLN A 231 -3.40 13.57 21.44
C GLN A 231 -2.27 12.52 21.57
N LEU A 232 -1.79 11.97 20.45
CA LEU A 232 -0.66 11.03 20.47
C LEU A 232 0.67 11.73 20.81
N ILE A 233 0.85 12.99 20.40
CA ILE A 233 2.04 13.80 20.72
C ILE A 233 1.98 14.39 22.14
N SER A 234 0.79 14.71 22.66
CA SER A 234 0.66 15.18 24.06
C SER A 234 0.77 14.05 25.09
N GLY A 235 0.45 12.80 24.72
CA GLY A 235 0.69 11.62 25.56
C GLY A 235 2.17 11.25 25.73
N LEU A 236 3.03 11.60 24.76
CA LEU A 236 4.47 11.34 24.83
C LEU A 236 5.28 12.44 25.55
N ARG A 237 4.65 13.58 25.91
CA ARG A 237 5.29 14.69 26.63
C ARG A 237 4.99 14.72 28.14
N GLY A 238 4.13 13.84 28.64
CA GLY A 238 3.70 13.80 30.05
C GLY A 238 4.49 12.85 30.97
N ALA A 239 5.42 12.06 30.45
CA ALA A 239 6.12 11.02 31.22
C ALA A 239 7.56 11.40 31.66
N ALA A 240 7.87 12.70 31.76
CA ALA A 240 9.17 13.20 32.20
C ALA A 240 8.99 14.41 33.14
N GLY A 241 8.53 14.17 34.36
CA GLY A 241 8.42 15.25 35.34
C GLY A 241 7.88 14.80 36.68
N GLY A 242 8.76 14.44 37.60
CA GLY A 242 8.44 14.42 39.04
C GLY A 242 8.87 13.16 39.77
N THR A 243 9.99 13.24 40.47
CA THR A 243 10.09 13.02 41.93
C THR A 243 11.55 13.16 42.38
N GLY A 244 11.93 14.40 42.67
CA GLY A 244 13.10 14.68 43.50
C GLY A 244 12.75 14.39 44.97
N GLY A 245 13.14 13.22 45.45
CA GLY A 245 13.08 12.85 46.87
C GLY A 245 14.43 13.14 47.54
N SER A 246 14.54 14.33 48.14
CA SER A 246 15.65 14.70 49.02
C SER A 246 15.58 13.86 50.30
N THR A 247 16.59 13.04 50.57
CA THR A 247 16.73 12.35 51.85
C THR A 247 17.95 12.90 52.56
N SER A 248 17.70 13.74 53.57
CA SER A 248 18.68 14.21 54.54
C SER A 248 19.16 13.02 55.39
N ILE A 249 20.46 12.73 55.33
CA ILE A 249 21.09 11.80 56.27
C ILE A 249 21.42 12.59 57.54
N GLY A 250 20.73 12.24 58.62
CA GLY A 250 21.05 12.69 59.96
C GLY A 250 22.33 12.04 60.45
N ALA A 251 23.25 12.87 60.93
CA ALA A 251 24.42 12.45 61.69
C ALA A 251 23.97 12.06 63.11
N GLY A 252 24.38 10.86 63.54
CA GLY A 252 24.24 10.39 64.90
C GLY A 252 25.37 9.40 65.19
N MET A 253 26.13 9.72 66.23
CA MET A 253 27.34 9.05 66.80
C MET A 253 28.68 9.55 66.30
#